data_AF-A0AAD9G4Y9-F1
#
_entry.id   AF-A0AAD9G4Y9-F1
#
_cell.length_a   1.000
_cell.length_b   1.000
_cell.length_c   1.000
_cell.angle_alpha   90.00
_cell.angle_beta   90.00
_cell.angle_gamma   90.00
#
_symmetry.space_group_name_H-M   'P 1'
#
loop_
_entity.id
_entity.type
_entity.pdbx_description
1 polymer ?
#
loop_
_entity_poly.entity_id
_entity_poly.type
_entity_poly.pdbx_seq_one_letter_code
_entity_poly.pdbx_strand_id
1 'polypeptide(L)'
;MSTKGKWLTIEQKCDVIAQHRREPAASYTQLAQWAKTRFELSVPPSRQTVRNIVKAADDIEARRERGNLSGKGRSPCVRSQELEDQLKQYAQDCEARDVRLTRRLLNNRAREILDGMESAPTLNLSVGWLTRFMKRHGLRFQKEREGPTEFEAVGDNSVLTTPVDVQVEQQVPVAVRAQTVTDEESARVNELRQKWTVRLREIEKEAREIRKYLRRLEQQEASDIRTYLGRLDAVSAVEQQEREAGNELVPRDGDV
;
A
#
# COMPACT_ATOMS: atom_id res chain seq x y z
N MET A 1 -32.24 24.59 -6.94
CA MET A 1 -31.88 23.16 -6.76
C MET A 1 -31.65 22.87 -5.28
N SER A 2 -32.46 22.03 -4.63
CA SER A 2 -32.26 21.67 -3.21
C SER A 2 -31.52 20.34 -3.06
N THR A 3 -30.24 20.38 -2.68
CA THR A 3 -29.43 19.17 -2.49
C THR A 3 -29.67 18.56 -1.10
N LYS A 4 -30.26 17.36 -1.05
CA LYS A 4 -30.38 16.57 0.19
C LYS A 4 -29.01 16.35 0.84
N GLY A 5 -28.83 16.86 2.06
CA GLY A 5 -27.73 16.50 2.97
C GLY A 5 -26.30 16.60 2.42
N LYS A 6 -25.77 17.82 2.28
CA LYS A 6 -24.32 18.04 2.07
C LYS A 6 -23.57 17.52 3.32
N TRP A 7 -22.79 16.45 3.16
CA TRP A 7 -22.09 15.81 4.28
C TRP A 7 -20.96 16.70 4.80
N LEU A 8 -20.91 16.93 6.12
CA LEU A 8 -19.82 17.67 6.75
C LEU A 8 -18.48 16.93 6.56
N THR A 9 -17.47 17.66 6.07
CA THR A 9 -16.07 17.22 6.02
C THR A 9 -15.48 17.09 7.43
N ILE A 10 -14.23 16.63 7.57
CA ILE A 10 -13.59 16.51 8.88
C ILE A 10 -13.16 17.88 9.43
N GLU A 11 -12.57 18.77 8.63
CA GLU A 11 -12.33 20.17 9.03
C GLU A 11 -13.61 20.85 9.55
N GLN A 12 -14.74 20.70 8.84
CA GLN A 12 -16.03 21.27 9.26
C GLN A 12 -16.59 20.65 10.55
N LYS A 13 -16.16 19.44 10.94
CA LYS A 13 -16.50 18.85 12.25
C LYS A 13 -15.59 19.38 13.34
N CYS A 14 -14.28 19.53 13.06
CA CYS A 14 -13.33 20.18 13.97
C CYS A 14 -13.72 21.64 14.25
N ASP A 15 -14.16 22.41 13.25
CA ASP A 15 -14.72 23.76 13.43
C ASP A 15 -15.94 23.75 14.39
N VAL A 16 -16.84 22.76 14.28
CA VAL A 16 -18.00 22.58 15.19
C VAL A 16 -17.57 22.19 16.61
N ILE A 17 -16.56 21.33 16.75
CA ILE A 17 -15.98 20.95 18.04
C ILE A 17 -15.32 22.16 18.70
N ALA A 18 -14.52 22.92 17.94
CA ALA A 18 -13.85 24.14 18.42
C ALA A 18 -14.87 25.21 18.85
N GLN A 19 -15.96 25.42 18.11
CA GLN A 19 -17.02 26.33 18.52
C GLN A 19 -17.70 25.85 19.81
N HIS A 20 -17.97 24.55 19.97
CA HIS A 20 -18.55 24.04 21.21
C HIS A 20 -17.60 24.14 22.41
N ARG A 21 -16.28 23.96 22.22
CA ARG A 21 -15.27 24.18 23.27
C ARG A 21 -15.15 25.65 23.67
N ARG A 22 -15.43 26.60 22.77
CA ARG A 22 -15.51 28.06 23.07
C ARG A 22 -16.81 28.44 23.78
N GLU A 23 -17.93 27.87 23.35
CA GLU A 23 -19.28 28.18 23.84
C GLU A 23 -20.01 26.90 24.32
N PRO A 24 -19.56 26.29 25.44
CA PRO A 24 -20.15 25.03 25.93
C PRO A 24 -21.61 25.20 26.39
N ALA A 25 -22.03 26.42 26.74
CA ALA A 25 -23.41 26.76 27.07
C ALA A 25 -24.35 26.83 25.85
N ALA A 26 -23.82 26.87 24.62
CA ALA A 26 -24.65 26.92 23.42
C ALA A 26 -25.37 25.59 23.17
N SER A 27 -26.69 25.65 22.94
CA SER A 27 -27.47 24.47 22.59
C SER A 27 -26.98 23.86 21.27
N TYR A 28 -27.00 22.52 21.17
CA TYR A 28 -26.78 21.79 19.92
C TYR A 28 -27.71 22.24 18.76
N THR A 29 -28.81 22.95 19.03
CA THR A 29 -29.65 23.60 18.01
C THR A 29 -29.07 24.92 17.50
N GLN A 30 -28.52 25.75 18.39
CA GLN A 30 -27.81 26.99 18.04
C GLN A 30 -26.51 26.66 17.29
N LEU A 31 -25.76 25.66 17.77
CA LEU A 31 -24.55 25.17 17.10
C LEU A 31 -24.84 24.56 15.71
N ALA A 32 -26.03 23.99 15.50
CA ALA A 32 -26.49 23.57 14.17
C ALA A 32 -26.81 24.76 13.25
N GLN A 33 -27.43 25.83 13.78
CA GLN A 33 -27.68 27.06 13.03
C GLN A 33 -26.38 27.79 12.69
N TRP A 34 -25.43 27.85 13.62
CA TRP A 34 -24.05 28.32 13.39
C TRP A 34 -23.38 27.54 12.26
N ALA A 35 -23.40 26.20 12.32
CA ALA A 35 -22.80 25.35 11.27
C ALA A 35 -23.49 25.53 9.90
N LYS A 36 -24.80 25.83 9.88
CA LYS A 36 -25.52 26.17 8.64
C LYS A 36 -24.94 27.45 8.02
N THR A 37 -24.80 28.49 8.82
CA THR A 37 -24.34 29.82 8.40
C THR A 37 -22.86 29.79 8.02
N ARG A 38 -22.01 29.18 8.86
CA ARG A 38 -20.55 29.11 8.70
C ARG A 38 -20.09 28.30 7.49
N PHE A 39 -20.90 27.33 7.01
CA PHE A 39 -20.55 26.45 5.89
C PHE A 39 -21.52 26.52 4.70
N GLU A 40 -22.38 27.55 4.66
CA GLU A 40 -23.36 27.80 3.58
C GLU A 40 -24.21 26.57 3.25
N LEU A 41 -24.76 25.92 4.29
CA LEU A 41 -25.56 24.71 4.13
C LEU A 41 -27.01 25.07 3.82
N SER A 42 -27.58 24.47 2.77
CA SER A 42 -29.03 24.60 2.46
C SER A 42 -29.91 24.26 3.67
N VAL A 43 -29.55 23.20 4.40
CA VAL A 43 -30.26 22.68 5.58
C VAL A 43 -29.27 22.57 6.75
N PRO A 44 -29.63 23.00 7.98
CA PRO A 44 -28.76 22.81 9.15
C PRO A 44 -28.55 21.31 9.46
N PRO A 45 -27.39 20.90 10.00
CA PRO A 45 -27.22 19.55 10.52
C PRO A 45 -28.23 19.27 11.65
N SER A 46 -28.68 18.02 11.81
CA SER A 46 -29.63 17.71 12.88
C SER A 46 -28.99 17.89 14.28
N ARG A 47 -29.81 18.18 15.29
CA ARG A 47 -29.38 18.24 16.70
C ARG A 47 -28.61 16.97 17.12
N GLN A 48 -29.03 15.81 16.64
CA GLN A 48 -28.36 14.53 16.90
C GLN A 48 -27.03 14.40 16.14
N THR A 49 -26.94 14.93 14.91
CA THR A 49 -25.68 15.00 14.15
C THR A 49 -24.63 15.81 14.90
N VAL A 50 -25.01 17.00 15.41
CA VAL A 50 -24.12 17.85 16.20
C VAL A 50 -23.70 17.16 17.51
N ARG A 51 -24.66 16.57 18.24
CA ARG A 51 -24.37 15.80 19.46
C ARG A 51 -23.41 14.62 19.20
N ASN A 52 -23.56 13.92 18.08
CA ASN A 52 -22.66 12.82 17.68
C ASN A 52 -21.27 13.31 17.30
N ILE A 53 -21.14 14.50 16.69
CA ILE A 53 -19.84 15.12 16.37
C ILE A 53 -19.11 15.48 17.66
N VAL A 54 -19.78 16.16 18.60
CA VAL A 54 -19.21 16.53 19.90
C VAL A 54 -18.81 15.28 20.71
N LYS A 55 -19.66 14.24 20.74
CA LYS A 55 -19.35 12.98 21.43
C LYS A 55 -18.17 12.19 20.83
N ALA A 56 -17.81 12.45 19.58
CA ALA A 56 -16.72 11.77 18.88
C ALA A 56 -15.55 12.73 18.59
N ALA A 57 -15.39 13.78 19.40
CA ALA A 57 -14.42 14.84 19.15
C ALA A 57 -13.00 14.32 18.94
N ASP A 58 -12.49 13.56 19.90
CA ASP A 58 -11.09 13.09 19.92
C ASP A 58 -10.81 12.11 18.75
N ASP A 59 -11.78 11.27 18.39
CA ASP A 59 -11.75 10.37 17.23
C ASP A 59 -11.87 11.12 15.88
N ILE A 60 -12.52 12.28 15.85
CA ILE A 60 -12.57 13.17 14.68
C ILE A 60 -11.27 13.96 14.52
N GLU A 61 -10.68 14.43 15.62
CA GLU A 61 -9.43 15.18 15.64
C GLU A 61 -8.22 14.28 15.34
N ALA A 62 -8.13 13.09 15.96
CA ALA A 62 -7.11 12.12 15.60
C ALA A 62 -7.24 11.63 14.13
N ARG A 63 -8.45 11.62 13.55
CA ARG A 63 -8.63 11.35 12.10
C ARG A 63 -8.11 12.49 11.22
N ARG A 64 -8.19 13.74 11.67
CA ARG A 64 -7.64 14.91 10.99
C ARG A 64 -6.12 14.83 10.94
N GLU A 65 -5.50 14.60 12.08
CA GLU A 65 -4.03 14.46 12.24
C GLU A 65 -3.45 13.36 11.36
N ARG A 66 -4.15 12.22 11.22
CA ARG A 66 -3.69 11.10 10.36
C ARG A 66 -3.60 11.43 8.87
N GLY A 67 -4.18 12.54 8.40
CA GLY A 67 -4.06 13.07 7.02
C GLY A 67 -4.69 12.23 5.88
N ASN A 68 -4.80 10.92 6.06
CA ASN A 68 -5.25 9.90 5.11
C ASN A 68 -6.78 9.95 4.86
N LEU A 69 -7.31 11.11 4.48
CA LEU A 69 -8.75 11.37 4.38
C LEU A 69 -9.24 11.47 2.92
N SER A 70 -10.36 10.80 2.62
CA SER A 70 -11.08 11.06 1.37
C SER A 70 -11.75 12.44 1.44
N GLY A 71 -11.74 13.21 0.35
CA GLY A 71 -12.35 14.55 0.24
C GLY A 71 -13.87 14.65 0.50
N LYS A 72 -14.51 13.56 0.95
CA LYS A 72 -15.88 13.53 1.49
C LYS A 72 -15.90 13.27 3.01
N GLY A 73 -14.80 13.55 3.72
CA GLY A 73 -14.69 13.40 5.18
C GLY A 73 -14.82 11.95 5.68
N ARG A 74 -14.48 10.97 4.83
CA ARG A 74 -14.48 9.54 5.16
C ARG A 74 -13.05 9.04 5.26
N SER A 75 -12.73 8.33 6.34
CA SER A 75 -11.57 7.43 6.39
C SER A 75 -11.70 6.42 5.24
N PRO A 76 -10.78 6.37 4.26
CA PRO A 76 -10.85 5.40 3.18
C PRO A 76 -10.43 4.05 3.77
N CYS A 77 -11.38 3.10 3.85
CA CYS A 77 -11.15 1.77 4.38
C CYS A 77 -9.96 1.10 3.68
N VAL A 78 -8.85 0.98 4.42
CA VAL A 78 -7.68 0.20 4.04
C VAL A 78 -7.89 -1.21 4.61
N ARG A 79 -7.60 -2.26 3.82
CA ARG A 79 -7.66 -3.64 4.32
C ARG A 79 -6.46 -4.05 5.18
N SER A 80 -5.31 -3.41 5.01
CA SER A 80 -4.16 -3.46 5.92
C SER A 80 -3.59 -2.05 6.03
N GLN A 81 -3.79 -1.38 7.17
CA GLN A 81 -3.19 -0.08 7.43
C GLN A 81 -1.65 -0.20 7.45
N GLU A 82 -1.16 -1.26 8.09
CA GLU A 82 0.26 -1.64 8.14
C GLU A 82 0.90 -1.73 6.75
N LEU A 83 0.20 -2.31 5.76
CA LEU A 83 0.70 -2.36 4.37
C LEU A 83 0.80 -0.97 3.73
N GLU A 84 -0.16 -0.06 3.94
CA GLU A 84 -0.04 1.31 3.42
C GLU A 84 1.17 1.99 4.06
N ASP A 85 1.37 1.83 5.37
CA ASP A 85 2.41 2.54 6.11
C ASP A 85 3.82 1.98 5.81
N GLN A 86 4.00 0.66 5.77
CA GLN A 86 5.26 0.04 5.32
C GLN A 86 5.58 0.39 3.85
N LEU A 87 4.59 0.38 2.95
CA LEU A 87 4.80 0.71 1.54
C LEU A 87 5.01 2.22 1.31
N LYS A 88 4.43 3.06 2.17
CA LYS A 88 4.68 4.51 2.20
C LYS A 88 6.11 4.79 2.66
N GLN A 89 6.58 4.17 3.74
CA GLN A 89 7.97 4.30 4.19
C GLN A 89 8.93 3.91 3.07
N TYR A 90 8.72 2.75 2.44
CA TYR A 90 9.53 2.31 1.28
C TYR A 90 9.52 3.32 0.11
N ALA A 91 8.38 3.97 -0.16
CA ALA A 91 8.31 5.01 -1.19
C ALA A 91 9.14 6.24 -0.81
N GLN A 92 9.11 6.66 0.46
CA GLN A 92 9.94 7.74 0.99
C GLN A 92 11.43 7.37 0.97
N ASP A 93 11.78 6.11 1.31
CA ASP A 93 13.16 5.61 1.24
C ASP A 93 13.67 5.57 -0.21
N CYS A 94 12.81 5.33 -1.20
CA CYS A 94 13.18 5.43 -2.62
C CYS A 94 13.42 6.87 -3.05
N GLU A 95 12.53 7.80 -2.66
CA GLU A 95 12.67 9.23 -2.95
C GLU A 95 13.95 9.82 -2.33
N ALA A 96 14.27 9.46 -1.08
CA ALA A 96 15.50 9.85 -0.39
C ALA A 96 16.79 9.25 -0.98
N ARG A 97 16.70 8.27 -1.88
CA ARG A 97 17.84 7.63 -2.58
C ARG A 97 17.85 7.90 -4.09
N ASP A 98 17.03 8.84 -4.57
CA ASP A 98 16.75 9.14 -5.99
C ASP A 98 16.39 7.89 -6.85
N VAL A 99 15.83 6.86 -6.20
CA VAL A 99 15.41 5.63 -6.88
C VAL A 99 14.06 5.90 -7.56
N ARG A 100 14.08 6.02 -8.89
CA ARG A 100 12.88 6.21 -9.73
C ARG A 100 11.79 5.18 -9.39
N LEU A 101 10.79 5.60 -8.61
CA LEU A 101 9.63 4.78 -8.26
C LEU A 101 8.88 4.36 -9.53
N THR A 102 8.66 3.05 -9.68
CA THR A 102 7.84 2.51 -10.78
C THR A 102 6.67 1.70 -10.26
N ARG A 103 5.63 1.57 -11.09
CA ARG A 103 4.44 0.78 -10.75
C ARG A 103 4.77 -0.68 -10.42
N ARG A 104 5.74 -1.27 -11.12
CA ARG A 104 6.17 -2.66 -10.88
C ARG A 104 6.92 -2.79 -9.55
N LEU A 105 7.80 -1.84 -9.23
CA LEU A 105 8.55 -1.82 -7.98
C LEU A 105 7.62 -1.76 -6.76
N LEU A 106 6.68 -0.81 -6.73
CA LEU A 106 5.69 -0.70 -5.66
C LEU A 106 4.78 -1.94 -5.55
N ASN A 107 4.39 -2.55 -6.67
CA ASN A 107 3.53 -3.75 -6.64
C ASN A 107 4.29 -5.02 -6.20
N ASN A 108 5.59 -5.12 -6.48
CA ASN A 108 6.45 -6.18 -5.96
C ASN A 108 6.67 -6.00 -4.46
N ARG A 109 7.06 -4.81 -4.02
CA ARG A 109 7.26 -4.54 -2.59
C ARG A 109 5.98 -4.74 -1.76
N ALA A 110 4.82 -4.39 -2.32
CA ALA A 110 3.53 -4.67 -1.68
C ALA A 110 3.24 -6.18 -1.55
N ARG A 111 3.75 -7.03 -2.45
CA ARG A 111 3.67 -8.49 -2.31
C ARG A 111 4.66 -9.00 -1.26
N GLU A 112 5.91 -8.54 -1.27
CA GLU A 112 6.91 -8.89 -0.26
C GLU A 112 6.43 -8.58 1.17
N ILE A 113 5.75 -7.43 1.37
CA ILE A 113 5.17 -7.05 2.65
C ILE A 113 3.99 -7.97 3.03
N LEU A 114 3.07 -8.29 2.10
CA LEU A 114 1.97 -9.22 2.39
C LEU A 114 2.45 -10.66 2.63
N ASP A 115 3.44 -11.14 1.89
CA ASP A 115 4.01 -12.49 2.03
C ASP A 115 4.78 -12.65 3.36
N GLY A 116 5.22 -11.54 3.97
CA GLY A 116 5.85 -11.50 5.30
C GLY A 116 4.90 -11.21 6.48
N MET A 117 3.60 -11.00 6.24
CA MET A 117 2.61 -10.76 7.29
C MET A 117 2.01 -12.06 7.82
N GLU A 118 2.20 -12.35 9.11
CA GLU A 118 1.64 -13.53 9.79
C GLU A 118 0.11 -13.61 9.68
N SER A 119 -0.58 -12.46 9.62
CA SER A 119 -2.03 -12.36 9.38
C SER A 119 -2.34 -11.58 8.09
N ALA A 120 -1.77 -12.01 6.96
CA ALA A 120 -1.96 -11.38 5.65
C ALA A 120 -3.46 -11.29 5.23
N PRO A 121 -4.05 -10.09 5.13
CA PRO A 121 -5.47 -9.96 4.78
C PRO A 121 -5.71 -10.14 3.28
N THR A 122 -6.93 -10.57 2.92
CA THR A 122 -7.33 -10.88 1.53
C THR A 122 -7.44 -9.63 0.65
N LEU A 123 -6.29 -9.15 0.18
CA LEU A 123 -6.12 -7.92 -0.58
C LEU A 123 -5.52 -8.19 -1.97
N ASN A 124 -6.38 -8.16 -2.99
CA ASN A 124 -5.93 -8.15 -4.38
C ASN A 124 -5.22 -6.83 -4.69
N LEU A 125 -3.88 -6.88 -4.83
CA LEU A 125 -2.98 -5.78 -5.20
C LEU A 125 -3.13 -5.33 -6.66
N SER A 126 -4.38 -5.09 -7.06
CA SER A 126 -4.79 -4.70 -8.40
C SER A 126 -4.24 -3.34 -8.82
N VAL A 127 -4.24 -3.10 -10.14
CA VAL A 127 -3.97 -1.76 -10.72
C VAL A 127 -4.85 -0.69 -10.05
N GLY A 128 -6.13 -0.98 -9.83
CA GLY A 128 -7.08 -0.06 -9.19
C GLY A 128 -6.84 0.17 -7.68
N TRP A 129 -6.15 -0.74 -6.98
CA TRP A 129 -5.68 -0.50 -5.61
C TRP A 129 -4.45 0.43 -5.63
N LEU A 130 -3.43 0.09 -6.42
CA LEU A 130 -2.17 0.84 -6.43
C LEU A 130 -2.33 2.29 -6.95
N THR A 131 -3.27 2.57 -7.87
CA THR A 131 -3.62 3.96 -8.25
C THR A 131 -4.23 4.73 -7.07
N ARG A 132 -5.00 4.09 -6.19
CA ARG A 132 -5.59 4.74 -5.01
C ARG A 132 -4.54 4.96 -3.91
N PHE A 133 -3.64 4.00 -3.68
CA PHE A 133 -2.46 4.16 -2.83
C PHE A 133 -1.64 5.38 -3.26
N MET A 134 -1.19 5.42 -4.52
CA MET A 134 -0.39 6.53 -5.04
C MET A 134 -1.10 7.87 -4.89
N LYS A 135 -2.39 7.95 -5.27
CA LYS A 135 -3.17 9.19 -5.15
C LYS A 135 -3.39 9.63 -3.70
N ARG A 136 -3.41 8.70 -2.72
CA ARG A 136 -3.53 9.02 -1.29
C ARG A 136 -2.26 9.67 -0.76
N HIS A 137 -1.10 9.09 -1.06
CA HIS A 137 0.21 9.55 -0.57
C HIS A 137 0.87 10.62 -1.46
N GLY A 138 0.12 11.21 -2.40
CA GLY A 138 0.63 12.25 -3.33
C GLY A 138 1.63 11.76 -4.38
N LEU A 139 1.98 10.47 -4.36
CA LEU A 139 3.01 9.86 -5.19
C LEU A 139 2.64 9.95 -6.67
N ARG A 140 3.59 10.48 -7.44
CA ARG A 140 3.53 10.64 -8.90
C ARG A 140 4.84 10.13 -9.48
N PHE A 141 4.78 9.35 -10.55
CA PHE A 141 5.98 8.96 -11.26
C PHE A 141 6.61 10.22 -11.85
N GLN A 142 7.91 10.41 -11.63
CA GLN A 142 8.67 11.44 -12.32
C GLN A 142 8.55 11.15 -13.83
N LYS A 143 8.00 12.10 -14.60
CA LYS A 143 8.30 12.17 -16.04
C LYS A 143 9.82 12.38 -16.14
N GLU A 144 10.43 11.90 -17.22
CA GLU A 144 11.86 12.07 -17.41
C GLU A 144 12.26 13.54 -17.29
N ARG A 145 13.28 13.79 -16.45
CA ARG A 145 13.94 15.08 -16.34
C ARG A 145 14.77 15.25 -17.61
N GLU A 146 14.12 15.73 -18.65
CA GLU A 146 14.77 16.29 -19.84
C GLU A 146 15.89 17.22 -19.36
N GLY A 147 17.12 16.94 -19.78
CA GLY A 147 18.31 17.66 -19.31
C GLY A 147 18.29 19.12 -19.75
N PRO A 148 18.96 20.02 -19.03
CA PRO A 148 19.01 21.43 -19.43
C PRO A 148 19.76 21.55 -20.76
N THR A 149 19.03 21.87 -21.83
CA THR A 149 19.61 22.31 -23.11
C THR A 149 20.10 23.74 -22.97
N GLU A 150 21.21 23.90 -22.25
CA GLU A 150 21.97 25.14 -22.19
C GLU A 150 22.61 25.43 -23.55
N PHE A 151 21.91 26.20 -24.38
CA PHE A 151 22.59 27.10 -25.31
C PHE A 151 21.75 28.36 -25.57
N GLU A 152 22.26 29.51 -25.14
CA GLU A 152 21.70 30.81 -25.49
C GLU A 152 22.13 31.20 -26.92
N ALA A 153 21.20 31.71 -27.72
CA ALA A 153 21.51 32.40 -28.97
C ALA A 153 20.44 33.47 -29.25
N VAL A 154 20.70 34.69 -28.79
CA VAL A 154 19.95 35.90 -29.20
C VAL A 154 20.54 36.40 -30.52
N GLY A 155 19.72 36.76 -31.51
CA GLY A 155 20.18 37.60 -32.63
C GLY A 155 19.72 37.22 -34.04
N ASP A 156 18.50 37.64 -34.38
CA ASP A 156 18.20 38.54 -35.52
C ASP A 156 18.46 38.17 -37.01
N ASN A 157 17.60 38.76 -37.86
CA ASN A 157 17.67 39.01 -39.32
C ASN A 157 18.09 37.91 -40.33
N SER A 158 17.05 37.26 -40.89
CA SER A 158 16.59 37.43 -42.29
C SER A 158 17.59 37.93 -43.38
N VAL A 159 17.73 37.17 -44.48
CA VAL A 159 17.67 37.67 -45.88
C VAL A 159 17.45 36.51 -46.89
N LEU A 160 16.99 36.83 -48.11
CA LEU A 160 16.73 35.91 -49.23
C LEU A 160 18.07 35.42 -49.89
N THR A 161 18.16 34.54 -50.90
CA THR A 161 17.25 34.19 -52.03
C THR A 161 17.64 32.85 -52.68
N THR A 162 16.71 32.22 -53.40
CA THR A 162 16.93 31.21 -54.46
C THR A 162 16.99 31.92 -55.85
N PRO A 163 17.03 31.25 -57.04
CA PRO A 163 17.30 29.84 -57.40
C PRO A 163 18.75 29.68 -57.96
N VAL A 164 19.19 28.84 -58.92
CA VAL A 164 18.58 27.99 -59.98
C VAL A 164 19.50 26.79 -60.33
N ASP A 165 18.96 25.86 -61.11
CA ASP A 165 19.62 24.85 -61.96
C ASP A 165 20.40 23.68 -61.32
N VAL A 166 20.56 22.52 -61.99
CA VAL A 166 19.58 21.59 -62.61
C VAL A 166 20.35 20.34 -63.07
N GLN A 167 19.83 19.14 -62.72
CA GLN A 167 20.22 17.81 -63.23
C GLN A 167 21.70 17.36 -63.05
N VAL A 168 22.05 16.07 -63.14
CA VAL A 168 21.57 14.83 -62.49
C VAL A 168 22.47 13.71 -63.04
N GLU A 169 23.16 12.97 -62.16
CA GLU A 169 23.74 11.60 -62.29
C GLU A 169 24.82 11.45 -61.19
N GLN A 170 25.10 10.31 -60.56
CA GLN A 170 24.55 8.95 -60.63
C GLN A 170 24.37 8.36 -59.22
N GLN A 171 23.60 7.27 -59.06
CA GLN A 171 23.21 6.72 -57.75
C GLN A 171 24.12 5.57 -57.26
N VAL A 172 24.41 5.54 -55.95
CA VAL A 172 24.75 4.28 -55.22
C VAL A 172 24.05 4.29 -53.84
N PRO A 173 23.17 3.33 -53.51
CA PRO A 173 22.32 3.42 -52.32
C PRO A 173 22.98 2.84 -51.05
N VAL A 174 23.63 3.68 -50.25
CA VAL A 174 24.24 3.28 -48.96
C VAL A 174 23.19 3.08 -47.84
N ALA A 175 22.04 3.75 -47.92
CA ALA A 175 21.09 3.90 -46.81
C ALA A 175 20.43 2.59 -46.30
N VAL A 176 20.17 1.62 -47.18
CA VAL A 176 19.36 0.43 -46.84
C VAL A 176 20.02 -0.46 -45.77
N ARG A 177 21.36 -0.46 -45.70
CA ARG A 177 22.13 -1.38 -44.84
C ARG A 177 22.19 -0.96 -43.36
N ALA A 178 21.78 0.27 -43.03
CA ALA A 178 21.77 0.76 -41.65
C ALA A 178 20.50 0.34 -40.88
N GLN A 179 19.33 0.47 -41.50
CA GLN A 179 18.04 0.15 -40.88
C GLN A 179 17.90 -1.33 -40.50
N THR A 180 18.33 -2.25 -41.36
CA THR A 180 18.14 -3.70 -41.13
C THR A 180 18.90 -4.19 -39.89
N VAL A 181 20.07 -3.60 -39.59
CA VAL A 181 20.88 -3.97 -38.42
C VAL A 181 20.14 -3.59 -37.13
N THR A 182 19.58 -2.39 -37.05
CA THR A 182 18.83 -1.94 -35.86
C THR A 182 17.54 -2.73 -35.64
N ASP A 183 16.90 -3.20 -36.71
CA ASP A 183 15.68 -4.03 -36.63
C ASP A 183 16.02 -5.46 -36.18
N GLU A 184 17.09 -6.06 -36.69
CA GLU A 184 17.60 -7.36 -36.23
C GLU A 184 18.03 -7.33 -34.75
N GLU A 185 18.75 -6.28 -34.33
CA GLU A 185 19.14 -6.09 -32.94
C GLU A 185 17.92 -5.92 -32.03
N SER A 186 16.92 -5.15 -32.46
CA SER A 186 15.65 -4.99 -31.76
C SER A 186 14.88 -6.32 -31.65
N ALA A 187 14.90 -7.15 -32.69
CA ALA A 187 14.32 -8.49 -32.65
C ALA A 187 15.04 -9.41 -31.65
N ARG A 188 16.38 -9.45 -31.66
CA ARG A 188 17.21 -10.23 -30.72
C ARG A 188 16.99 -9.79 -29.27
N VAL A 189 16.90 -8.48 -29.02
CA VAL A 189 16.59 -7.91 -27.69
C VAL A 189 15.19 -8.29 -27.22
N ASN A 190 14.19 -8.32 -28.12
CA ASN A 190 12.83 -8.76 -27.77
C ASN A 190 12.74 -10.28 -27.53
N GLU A 191 13.46 -11.09 -28.30
CA GLU A 191 13.56 -12.54 -28.09
C GLU A 191 14.21 -12.85 -26.73
N LEU A 192 15.31 -12.15 -26.38
CA LEU A 192 15.92 -12.21 -25.05
C LEU A 192 14.92 -11.83 -23.95
N ARG A 193 14.20 -10.71 -24.09
CA ARG A 193 13.16 -10.29 -23.12
C ARG A 193 12.09 -11.37 -22.93
N GLN A 194 11.65 -12.02 -24.01
CA GLN A 194 10.71 -13.15 -23.92
C GLN A 194 11.32 -14.31 -23.14
N LYS A 195 12.53 -14.77 -23.49
CA LYS A 195 13.27 -15.84 -22.78
C LYS A 195 13.41 -15.54 -21.28
N TRP A 196 13.81 -14.32 -20.91
CA TRP A 196 13.87 -13.87 -19.50
C TRP A 196 12.50 -13.92 -18.80
N THR A 197 11.41 -13.53 -19.46
CA THR A 197 10.06 -13.60 -18.86
C THR A 197 9.54 -15.03 -18.70
N VAL A 198 9.94 -15.96 -19.57
CA VAL A 198 9.63 -17.39 -19.43
C VAL A 198 10.39 -17.97 -18.24
N ARG A 199 11.71 -17.77 -18.16
CA ARG A 199 12.53 -18.27 -17.04
C ARG A 199 12.11 -17.67 -15.69
N LEU A 200 11.65 -16.40 -15.67
CA LEU A 200 11.09 -15.79 -14.45
C LEU A 200 9.84 -16.53 -13.95
N ARG A 201 8.89 -16.88 -14.84
CA ARG A 201 7.68 -17.66 -14.47
C ARG A 201 8.03 -19.06 -13.97
N GLU A 202 9.11 -19.63 -14.47
CA GLU A 202 9.62 -20.94 -14.06
C GLU A 202 10.28 -20.88 -12.68
N ILE A 203 11.13 -19.88 -12.41
CA ILE A 203 11.68 -19.61 -11.07
C ILE A 203 10.56 -19.34 -10.06
N GLU A 204 9.50 -18.60 -10.45
CA GLU A 204 8.32 -18.46 -9.59
C GLU A 204 7.60 -19.80 -9.32
N LYS A 205 7.63 -20.75 -10.26
CA LYS A 205 7.03 -22.10 -10.11
C LYS A 205 7.90 -22.96 -9.19
N GLU A 206 9.21 -22.98 -9.39
CA GLU A 206 10.20 -23.59 -8.49
C GLU A 206 10.01 -23.08 -7.05
N ALA A 207 9.96 -21.76 -6.86
CA ALA A 207 9.74 -21.13 -5.56
C ALA A 207 8.36 -21.45 -4.93
N ARG A 208 7.31 -21.67 -5.73
CA ARG A 208 6.00 -22.14 -5.24
C ARG A 208 6.06 -23.58 -4.72
N GLU A 209 6.81 -24.47 -5.38
CA GLU A 209 6.99 -25.85 -4.90
C GLU A 209 7.92 -25.93 -3.68
N ILE A 210 8.98 -25.11 -3.61
CA ILE A 210 9.82 -24.97 -2.41
C ILE A 210 8.98 -24.54 -1.20
N ARG A 211 8.12 -23.52 -1.33
CA ARG A 211 7.20 -23.10 -0.25
C ARG A 211 6.14 -24.16 0.12
N LYS A 212 5.79 -25.08 -0.77
CA LYS A 212 4.95 -26.27 -0.45
C LYS A 212 5.75 -27.40 0.20
N TYR A 213 7.06 -27.45 0.00
CA TYR A 213 7.93 -28.44 0.64
C TYR A 213 8.26 -28.02 2.09
N LEU A 214 8.68 -26.76 2.29
CA LEU A 214 8.94 -26.20 3.63
C LEU A 214 7.73 -26.36 4.56
N ARG A 215 6.52 -25.97 4.13
CA ARG A 215 5.29 -26.18 4.92
C ARG A 215 4.96 -27.64 5.24
N ARG A 216 5.48 -28.62 4.47
CA ARG A 216 5.32 -30.05 4.80
C ARG A 216 6.36 -30.50 5.82
N LEU A 217 7.57 -29.95 5.78
CA LEU A 217 8.57 -30.17 6.83
C LEU A 217 8.09 -29.55 8.17
N GLU A 218 7.64 -28.30 8.17
CA GLU A 218 7.06 -27.63 9.35
C GLU A 218 5.89 -28.43 9.96
N GLN A 219 5.00 -28.97 9.11
CA GLN A 219 3.89 -29.83 9.55
C GLN A 219 4.36 -31.19 10.09
N GLN A 220 5.42 -31.77 9.52
CA GLN A 220 6.00 -33.02 10.01
C GLN A 220 6.70 -32.79 11.35
N GLU A 221 7.55 -31.78 11.47
CA GLU A 221 8.25 -31.41 12.69
C GLU A 221 7.27 -31.11 13.84
N ALA A 222 6.18 -30.37 13.57
CA ALA A 222 5.12 -30.13 14.55
C ALA A 222 4.32 -31.40 14.92
N SER A 223 4.23 -32.38 14.02
CA SER A 223 3.64 -33.70 14.28
C SER A 223 4.56 -34.57 15.14
N ASP A 224 5.86 -34.56 14.85
CA ASP A 224 6.88 -35.31 15.56
C ASP A 224 7.05 -34.76 16.99
N ILE A 225 7.16 -33.44 17.15
CA ILE A 225 7.19 -32.76 18.47
C ILE A 225 5.96 -33.12 19.31
N ARG A 226 4.75 -33.08 18.72
CA ARG A 226 3.52 -33.47 19.42
C ARG A 226 3.54 -34.94 19.86
N THR A 227 4.12 -35.81 19.03
CA THR A 227 4.28 -37.24 19.32
C THR A 227 5.30 -37.48 20.43
N TYR A 228 6.39 -36.71 20.49
CA TYR A 228 7.37 -36.77 21.58
C TYR A 228 6.78 -36.27 22.90
N LEU A 229 6.08 -35.12 22.91
CA LEU A 229 5.43 -34.58 24.11
C LEU A 229 4.40 -35.57 24.68
N GLY A 230 3.49 -36.11 23.85
CA GLY A 230 2.50 -37.08 24.30
C GLY A 230 3.10 -38.40 24.84
N ARG A 231 4.34 -38.74 24.49
CA ARG A 231 5.08 -39.86 25.10
C ARG A 231 5.66 -39.48 26.47
N LEU A 232 6.15 -38.26 26.64
CA LEU A 232 6.64 -37.76 27.93
C LEU A 232 5.50 -37.62 28.93
N ASP A 233 4.35 -37.09 28.51
CA ASP A 233 3.12 -37.01 29.33
C ASP A 233 2.68 -38.40 29.82
N ALA A 234 2.73 -39.40 28.92
CA ALA A 234 2.39 -40.79 29.26
C ALA A 234 3.37 -41.43 30.26
N VAL A 235 4.68 -41.15 30.15
CA VAL A 235 5.67 -41.62 31.13
C VAL A 235 5.47 -40.94 32.48
N SER A 236 5.22 -39.62 32.51
CA SER A 236 4.93 -38.88 33.75
C SER A 236 3.66 -39.38 34.44
N ALA A 237 2.63 -39.78 33.68
CA ALA A 237 1.41 -40.37 34.23
C ALA A 237 1.67 -41.73 34.90
N VAL A 238 2.52 -42.59 34.30
CA VAL A 238 2.93 -43.87 34.90
C VAL A 238 3.75 -43.63 36.17
N GLU A 239 4.72 -42.71 36.16
CA GLU A 239 5.49 -42.36 37.36
C GLU A 239 4.61 -41.81 38.50
N GLN A 240 3.54 -41.07 38.19
CA GLN A 240 2.58 -40.63 39.21
C GLN A 240 1.77 -41.81 39.76
N GLN A 241 1.27 -42.69 38.89
CA GLN A 241 0.51 -43.88 39.30
C GLN A 241 1.33 -44.81 40.19
N GLU A 242 2.63 -45.00 39.90
CA GLU A 242 3.54 -45.78 40.74
C GLU A 242 3.81 -45.13 42.10
N ARG A 243 3.93 -43.79 42.16
CA ARG A 243 4.10 -43.05 43.42
C ARG A 243 2.84 -43.07 44.29
N GLU A 244 1.67 -42.97 43.68
CA GLU A 244 0.38 -43.05 44.39
C GLU A 244 0.17 -44.45 44.96
N ALA A 245 0.39 -45.52 44.16
CA ALA A 245 0.32 -46.90 44.63
C ALA A 245 1.39 -47.23 45.70
N GLY A 246 2.60 -46.68 45.58
CA GLY A 246 3.67 -46.88 46.57
C GLY A 246 3.43 -46.20 47.92
N ASN A 247 2.59 -45.16 47.97
CA ASN A 247 2.31 -44.39 49.19
C ASN A 247 1.17 -45.00 50.03
N GLU A 248 0.41 -45.98 49.51
CA GLU A 248 -0.73 -46.60 50.20
C GLU A 248 -0.32 -47.81 51.09
N LEU A 249 0.97 -48.18 51.10
CA LEU A 249 1.51 -49.39 51.75
C LEU A 249 2.33 -49.14 53.02
N VAL A 250 2.14 -48.02 53.72
CA VAL A 250 2.72 -47.78 55.05
C VAL A 250 1.70 -48.14 56.15
N PRO A 251 1.88 -49.22 56.91
CA PRO A 251 1.01 -49.55 58.04
C PRO A 251 1.08 -48.47 59.11
N ARG A 252 -0.08 -48.10 59.66
CA ARG A 252 -0.20 -47.10 60.73
C ARG A 252 -0.20 -47.79 62.10
N ASP A 253 0.92 -48.42 62.43
CA ASP A 253 1.15 -49.04 63.74
C ASP A 253 1.50 -47.99 64.81
N GLY A 254 0.94 -48.14 66.02
CA GLY A 254 1.04 -47.19 67.15
C GLY A 254 -0.09 -46.15 67.14
N ASP A 255 -0.84 -45.90 68.22
CA ASP A 255 -0.63 -46.23 69.65
C ASP A 255 -1.88 -46.95 70.24
N VAL A 256 -1.71 -48.05 70.99
CA VAL A 256 -1.67 -48.16 72.49
C VAL A 256 -3.01 -47.86 73.17
#